data_AF-A0A4R9EKP9-F1
#
_entry.id   AF-A0A4R9EKP9-F1
#
_cell.length_a   1.000
_cell.length_b   1.000
_cell.length_c   1.000
_cell.angle_alpha   90.00
_cell.angle_beta   90.00
_cell.angle_gamma   90.00
#
_symmetry.space_group_name_H-M   'P 1'
#
loop_
_entity.id
_entity.type
_entity.pdbx_description
1 polymer ?
#
loop_
_entity_poly.entity_id
_entity_poly.type
_entity_poly.pdbx_seq_one_letter_code
_entity_poly.pdbx_strand_id
1 'polypeptide(L)'
;MQARAVEQAAVNGAARAVVHMTLSINPTLDLRAVRGRGWRVVRRYHVMDRPLSVSADQPVTPPPGVTLRPCLTEADRRRAHLLVEGAGDAAVVRTHNDRSSMAWVGHLGVLREARGRGLGSFLLRHAFGHYAALGRQRIGLGVDTGNSSGALALYERHGMTLDFAADTWELVRCV
;
A
#
# COMPACT_ATOMS: atom_id res chain seq x y z
N MET A 1 -8.36 22.61 -12.03
CA MET A 1 -7.71 21.90 -10.89
C MET A 1 -6.59 22.73 -10.27
N GLN A 2 -5.61 23.21 -11.04
CA GLN A 2 -4.47 23.98 -10.50
C GLN A 2 -4.86 25.32 -9.86
N ALA A 3 -5.66 26.15 -10.55
CA ALA A 3 -6.13 27.45 -10.02
C ALA A 3 -6.88 27.29 -8.69
N ARG A 4 -7.80 26.33 -8.62
CA ARG A 4 -8.55 26.01 -7.40
C ARG A 4 -7.65 25.54 -6.24
N ALA A 5 -6.54 24.87 -6.52
CA ALA A 5 -5.60 24.44 -5.48
C ALA A 5 -4.81 25.63 -4.90
N VAL A 6 -4.47 26.62 -5.73
CA VAL A 6 -3.82 27.87 -5.29
C VAL A 6 -4.78 28.71 -4.47
N GLU A 7 -6.02 28.87 -4.92
CA GLU A 7 -7.08 29.56 -4.16
C GLU A 7 -7.30 28.91 -2.78
N GLN A 8 -7.40 27.57 -2.73
CA GLN A 8 -7.56 26.87 -1.46
C GLN A 8 -6.35 27.02 -0.53
N ALA A 9 -5.13 27.03 -1.08
CA ALA A 9 -3.92 27.24 -0.30
C ALA A 9 -3.85 28.67 0.27
N ALA A 10 -4.27 29.68 -0.50
CA ALA A 10 -4.40 31.06 -0.03
C ALA A 10 -5.41 31.20 1.11
N VAL A 11 -6.60 30.61 0.96
CA VAL A 11 -7.63 30.57 2.02
C VAL A 11 -7.09 29.91 3.30
N ASN A 12 -6.24 28.90 3.17
CA ASN A 12 -5.64 28.19 4.29
C ASN A 12 -4.39 28.88 4.87
N GLY A 13 -3.98 30.05 4.36
CA GLY A 13 -2.76 30.76 4.77
C GLY A 13 -1.45 30.02 4.43
N ALA A 14 -1.48 29.10 3.47
CA ALA A 14 -0.32 28.31 3.08
C ALA A 14 0.47 29.00 1.95
N ALA A 15 1.80 29.07 2.08
CA ALA A 15 2.68 29.69 1.08
C ALA A 15 2.81 28.92 -0.25
N ARG A 16 2.28 27.68 -0.30
CA ARG A 16 2.37 26.82 -1.48
C ARG A 16 1.16 25.90 -1.61
N ALA A 17 0.73 25.68 -2.85
CA ALA A 17 -0.18 24.63 -3.22
C ALA A 17 0.61 23.44 -3.81
N VAL A 18 0.30 22.23 -3.34
CA VAL A 18 0.85 20.99 -3.88
C VAL A 18 -0.30 20.18 -4.46
N VAL A 19 -0.19 19.82 -5.73
CA VAL A 19 -1.18 18.98 -6.42
C VAL A 19 -0.52 17.65 -6.77
N HIS A 20 -1.13 16.55 -6.36
CA HIS A 20 -0.74 15.21 -6.78
C HIS A 20 -1.72 14.66 -7.82
N MET A 21 -1.17 14.01 -8.84
CA MET A 21 -1.92 13.32 -9.88
C MET A 21 -1.29 11.96 -10.09
N THR A 22 -2.08 10.89 -10.08
CA THR A 22 -1.59 9.55 -10.37
C THR A 22 -1.97 9.16 -11.80
N LEU A 23 -0.98 8.76 -12.59
CA LEU A 23 -1.16 8.29 -13.96
C LEU A 23 -0.62 6.86 -14.07
N SER A 24 -1.22 6.01 -14.90
CA SER A 24 -0.57 4.74 -15.27
C SER A 24 0.78 5.04 -15.94
N ILE A 25 1.71 4.08 -15.94
CA ILE A 25 3.02 4.26 -16.59
C ILE A 25 2.94 4.36 -18.12
N ASN A 26 1.83 3.93 -18.71
CA ASN A 26 1.52 4.07 -20.14
C ASN A 26 0.24 4.90 -20.31
N PRO A 27 0.25 6.19 -19.94
CA PRO A 27 -0.93 7.01 -20.09
C PRO A 27 -1.07 7.43 -21.56
N THR A 28 -2.31 7.65 -21.99
CA THR A 28 -2.60 8.27 -23.29
C THR A 28 -2.27 9.77 -23.31
N LEU A 29 -1.92 10.34 -22.16
CA LEU A 29 -1.57 11.75 -21.98
C LEU A 29 -0.14 12.03 -22.46
N ASP A 30 0.07 13.15 -23.16
CA ASP A 30 1.41 13.58 -23.56
C ASP A 30 2.25 13.98 -22.33
N LEU A 31 3.12 13.07 -21.91
CA LEU A 31 4.01 13.26 -20.76
C LEU A 31 5.02 14.40 -20.96
N ARG A 32 5.35 14.78 -22.20
CA ARG A 32 6.23 15.93 -22.47
C ARG A 32 5.50 17.24 -22.13
N ALA A 33 4.26 17.38 -22.56
CA ALA A 33 3.42 18.53 -22.21
C ALA A 33 3.18 18.62 -20.69
N VAL A 34 2.98 17.49 -20.01
CA VAL A 34 2.83 17.43 -18.54
C VAL A 34 4.10 17.93 -17.85
N ARG A 35 5.27 17.45 -18.25
CA ARG A 35 6.57 17.93 -17.73
C ARG A 35 6.81 19.40 -18.03
N GLY A 36 6.49 19.86 -19.24
CA GLY A 36 6.61 21.26 -19.63
C GLY A 36 5.78 22.21 -18.77
N ARG A 37 4.71 21.71 -18.15
CA ARG A 37 3.90 22.47 -17.17
C ARG A 37 4.47 22.44 -15.74
N GLY A 38 5.66 21.87 -15.54
CA GLY A 38 6.35 21.81 -14.25
C GLY A 38 5.94 20.64 -13.36
N TRP A 39 5.22 19.64 -13.89
CA TRP A 39 4.95 18.41 -13.16
C TRP A 39 6.17 17.51 -13.13
N ARG A 40 6.42 16.88 -11.98
CA ARG A 40 7.51 15.92 -11.78
C ARG A 40 7.00 14.62 -11.20
N VAL A 41 7.54 13.49 -11.63
CA VAL A 41 7.29 12.21 -10.97
C VAL A 41 7.97 12.24 -9.61
N VAL A 42 7.23 11.93 -8.56
CA VAL A 42 7.74 11.89 -7.17
C VAL A 42 7.75 10.48 -6.61
N ARG A 43 6.89 9.58 -7.10
CA ARG A 43 6.83 8.17 -6.69
C ARG A 43 6.36 7.30 -7.84
N ARG A 44 6.78 6.04 -7.82
CA ARG A 44 6.26 4.99 -8.72
C ARG A 44 5.75 3.84 -7.88
N TYR A 45 4.49 3.51 -8.07
CA TYR A 45 3.82 2.39 -7.43
C TYR A 45 3.64 1.24 -8.41
N HIS A 46 3.97 0.02 -7.97
CA HIS A 46 3.51 -1.20 -8.59
C HIS A 46 2.24 -1.64 -7.86
N VAL A 47 1.15 -1.79 -8.60
CA VAL A 47 0.00 -2.55 -8.14
C VAL A 47 0.26 -4.00 -8.51
N MET A 48 0.33 -4.84 -7.49
CA MET A 48 0.59 -6.26 -7.65
C MET A 48 -0.62 -7.04 -7.19
N ASP A 49 -0.87 -8.17 -7.83
CA ASP A 49 -1.94 -9.07 -7.41
C ASP A 49 -1.57 -10.54 -7.65
N ARG A 50 -2.41 -11.43 -7.12
CA ARG A 50 -2.35 -12.86 -7.40
C ARG A 50 -3.71 -13.51 -7.29
N PRO A 51 -3.92 -14.65 -7.98
CA PRO A 51 -5.06 -15.52 -7.69
C PRO A 51 -4.96 -16.09 -6.27
N LEU A 52 -6.13 -16.38 -5.70
CA LEU A 52 -6.31 -17.09 -4.44
C LEU A 52 -6.91 -18.47 -4.71
N SER A 53 -6.51 -19.45 -3.91
CA SER A 53 -7.06 -20.80 -3.96
C SER A 53 -7.35 -21.29 -2.55
N VAL A 54 -8.58 -21.75 -2.30
CA VAL A 54 -8.96 -22.34 -1.00
C VAL A 54 -8.11 -23.58 -0.66
N SER A 55 -7.67 -24.33 -1.67
CA SER A 55 -6.87 -25.53 -1.45
C SER A 55 -5.39 -25.21 -1.20
N ALA A 56 -4.84 -24.19 -1.86
CA ALA A 56 -3.42 -23.84 -1.75
C ALA A 56 -3.15 -22.79 -0.65
N ASP A 57 -4.07 -21.86 -0.43
CA ASP A 57 -3.95 -20.77 0.54
C ASP A 57 -4.72 -21.12 1.81
N GLN A 58 -4.15 -22.05 2.58
CA GLN A 58 -4.71 -22.42 3.88
C GLN A 58 -4.24 -21.46 4.99
N PRO A 59 -5.02 -21.28 6.07
CA PRO A 59 -4.60 -20.53 7.23
C PRO A 59 -3.25 -21.03 7.76
N VAL A 60 -2.29 -20.12 7.89
CA VAL A 60 -0.94 -20.44 8.37
C VAL A 60 -0.83 -20.26 9.87
N THR A 61 -0.11 -21.17 10.53
CA THR A 61 0.18 -21.10 11.96
C THR A 61 1.16 -19.94 12.24
N PRO A 62 0.95 -19.16 13.33
CA PRO A 62 1.90 -18.15 13.76
C PRO A 62 3.29 -18.75 14.05
N PRO A 63 4.39 -18.03 13.74
CA PRO A 63 5.73 -18.44 14.16
C PRO A 63 5.83 -18.55 15.70
N PRO A 64 6.77 -19.35 16.24
CA PRO A 64 6.98 -19.44 17.68
C PRO A 64 7.16 -18.08 18.35
N GLY A 65 6.44 -17.85 19.45
CA GLY A 65 6.48 -16.58 20.19
C GLY A 65 5.73 -15.42 19.52
N VAL A 66 4.92 -15.69 18.48
CA VAL A 66 4.05 -14.70 17.82
C VAL A 66 2.60 -15.03 18.12
N THR A 67 1.86 -14.05 18.65
CA THR A 67 0.41 -14.14 18.80
C THR A 67 -0.25 -13.23 17.78
N LEU A 68 -1.16 -13.80 16.97
CA LEU A 68 -1.99 -13.02 16.08
C LEU A 68 -3.22 -12.52 16.83
N ARG A 69 -3.54 -11.22 16.69
CA ARG A 69 -4.72 -10.60 17.28
C ARG A 69 -5.49 -9.84 16.21
N PRO A 70 -6.82 -9.98 16.14
CA PRO A 70 -7.62 -9.22 15.20
C PRO A 70 -7.70 -7.74 15.63
N CYS A 71 -7.64 -6.84 14.65
CA CYS A 71 -7.74 -5.39 14.87
C CYS A 71 -9.21 -4.95 14.72
N LEU A 72 -10.03 -5.19 15.75
CA LEU A 72 -11.48 -4.97 15.67
C LEU A 72 -11.94 -3.65 16.30
N THR A 73 -11.20 -3.17 17.30
CA THR A 73 -11.60 -1.96 18.05
C THR A 73 -10.92 -0.72 17.51
N GLU A 74 -11.48 0.46 17.81
CA GLU A 74 -10.82 1.75 17.55
C GLU A 74 -9.46 1.85 18.29
N ALA A 75 -9.34 1.27 19.47
CA ALA A 75 -8.07 1.20 20.21
C ALA A 75 -7.03 0.32 19.49
N ASP A 76 -7.45 -0.77 18.85
CA ASP A 76 -6.57 -1.58 18.00
C ASP A 76 -6.17 -0.81 16.74
N ARG A 77 -7.10 -0.08 16.11
CA ARG A 77 -6.79 0.77 14.94
C ARG A 77 -5.78 1.86 15.27
N ARG A 78 -5.90 2.50 16.43
CA ARG A 78 -4.90 3.47 16.92
C ARG A 78 -3.55 2.81 17.15
N ARG A 79 -3.48 1.62 17.77
CA ARG A 79 -2.22 0.88 17.95
C ARG A 79 -1.60 0.44 16.63
N ALA A 80 -2.40 -0.06 15.68
CA ALA A 80 -1.96 -0.40 14.34
C ALA A 80 -1.40 0.82 13.58
N HIS A 81 -1.96 2.00 13.81
CA HIS A 81 -1.42 3.26 13.31
C HIS A 81 -0.12 3.63 14.02
N LEU A 82 -0.06 3.52 15.35
CA LEU A 82 1.13 3.78 16.17
C LEU A 82 2.23 2.73 15.98
N LEU A 83 1.97 1.59 15.33
CA LEU A 83 3.02 0.67 14.90
C LEU A 83 3.92 1.28 13.83
N VAL A 84 3.40 2.24 13.07
CA VAL A 84 4.19 3.12 12.22
C VAL A 84 5.13 4.00 13.07
N GLU A 85 4.82 4.17 14.36
CA GLU A 85 5.49 5.07 15.32
C GLU A 85 6.15 4.34 16.52
N GLY A 86 6.21 3.00 16.55
CA GLY A 86 7.10 2.22 17.42
C GLY A 86 6.57 1.70 18.77
N ALA A 87 5.25 1.67 19.04
CA ALA A 87 4.72 1.20 20.33
C ALA A 87 3.79 -0.03 20.21
N GLY A 88 4.27 -1.23 20.60
CA GLY A 88 3.43 -2.34 21.07
C GLY A 88 3.52 -3.66 20.30
N ASP A 89 3.17 -3.69 19.01
CA ASP A 89 3.21 -4.95 18.22
C ASP A 89 4.40 -4.97 17.25
N ALA A 90 4.88 -6.17 16.92
CA ALA A 90 6.06 -6.36 16.06
C ALA A 90 5.76 -6.17 14.56
N ALA A 91 4.51 -6.36 14.15
CA ALA A 91 4.07 -6.24 12.77
C ALA A 91 2.56 -6.01 12.68
N VAL A 92 2.12 -5.42 11.57
CA VAL A 92 0.71 -5.12 11.29
C VAL A 92 0.40 -5.40 9.82
N VAL A 93 -0.79 -5.95 9.56
CA VAL A 93 -1.39 -5.98 8.23
C VAL A 93 -2.80 -5.41 8.31
N ARG A 94 -3.12 -4.48 7.40
CA ARG A 94 -4.46 -3.93 7.25
C ARG A 94 -4.97 -4.27 5.86
N THR A 95 -6.10 -4.95 5.83
CA THR A 95 -6.74 -5.39 4.59
C THR A 95 -8.18 -4.90 4.50
N HIS A 96 -8.70 -4.82 3.29
CA HIS A 96 -10.06 -4.37 3.01
C HIS A 96 -10.72 -5.32 2.01
N ASN A 97 -12.03 -5.48 2.15
CA ASN A 97 -12.85 -6.38 1.32
C ASN A 97 -13.96 -5.63 0.56
N ASP A 98 -13.84 -4.32 0.45
CA ASP A 98 -14.83 -3.40 -0.11
C ASP A 98 -14.77 -3.29 -1.64
N ARG A 99 -13.67 -3.72 -2.26
CA ARG A 99 -13.54 -3.78 -3.72
C ARG A 99 -14.30 -4.97 -4.29
N SER A 100 -14.94 -4.75 -5.45
CA SER A 100 -15.72 -5.79 -6.14
C SER A 100 -14.81 -6.86 -6.75
N SER A 101 -13.70 -6.46 -7.38
CA SER A 101 -12.83 -7.34 -8.17
C SER A 101 -11.86 -8.21 -7.36
N MET A 102 -11.38 -7.73 -6.22
CA MET A 102 -10.36 -8.42 -5.42
C MET A 102 -10.33 -7.93 -3.98
N ALA A 103 -9.80 -8.75 -3.06
CA ALA A 103 -9.39 -8.26 -1.74
C ALA A 103 -8.18 -7.32 -1.86
N TRP A 104 -7.96 -6.44 -0.87
CA TRP A 104 -6.87 -5.47 -0.93
C TRP A 104 -6.06 -5.41 0.35
N VAL A 105 -4.74 -5.57 0.27
CA VAL A 105 -3.81 -5.26 1.37
C VAL A 105 -3.43 -3.78 1.28
N GLY A 106 -3.98 -2.97 2.18
CA GLY A 106 -3.76 -1.53 2.19
C GLY A 106 -2.49 -1.11 2.94
N HIS A 107 -2.00 -1.92 3.88
CA HIS A 107 -0.76 -1.67 4.59
C HIS A 107 -0.19 -2.97 5.16
N LEU A 108 1.13 -3.15 5.03
CA LEU A 108 1.89 -4.21 5.69
C LEU A 108 3.17 -3.58 6.26
N GLY A 109 3.35 -3.67 7.56
CA GLY A 109 4.48 -3.08 8.27
C GLY A 109 5.08 -4.06 9.26
N VAL A 110 6.41 -4.06 9.35
CA VAL A 110 7.17 -4.81 10.37
C VAL A 110 8.17 -3.86 11.01
N LEU A 111 8.16 -3.79 12.34
CA LEU A 111 9.12 -3.00 13.11
C LEU A 111 10.54 -3.41 12.73
N ARG A 112 11.45 -2.43 12.68
CA ARG A 112 12.82 -2.65 12.18
C ARG A 112 13.53 -3.74 12.97
N GLU A 113 13.34 -3.75 14.29
CA GLU A 113 13.92 -4.67 15.28
C GLU A 113 13.35 -6.10 15.13
N ALA A 114 12.17 -6.23 14.54
CA ALA A 114 11.48 -7.51 14.32
C ALA A 114 11.63 -8.05 12.89
N ARG A 115 12.36 -7.36 12.01
CA ARG A 115 12.64 -7.82 10.63
C ARG A 115 13.53 -9.07 10.65
N GLY A 116 13.54 -9.80 9.52
CA GLY A 116 14.30 -11.05 9.39
C GLY A 116 13.66 -12.27 10.07
N ARG A 117 12.58 -12.09 10.85
CA ARG A 117 11.88 -13.17 11.57
C ARG A 117 10.70 -13.79 10.81
N GLY A 118 10.55 -13.49 9.53
CA GLY A 118 9.46 -14.03 8.69
C GLY A 118 8.06 -13.45 8.95
N LEU A 119 7.92 -12.42 9.79
CA LEU A 119 6.61 -11.84 10.15
C LEU A 119 5.83 -11.29 8.96
N GLY A 120 6.49 -10.60 8.04
CA GLY A 120 5.85 -10.08 6.82
C GLY A 120 5.30 -11.20 5.94
N SER A 121 6.07 -12.26 5.75
CA SER A 121 5.62 -13.47 5.02
C SER A 121 4.44 -14.13 5.72
N PHE A 122 4.48 -14.25 7.05
CA PHE A 122 3.39 -14.84 7.82
C PHE A 122 2.10 -14.04 7.66
N LEU A 123 2.13 -12.73 7.89
CA LEU A 123 0.95 -11.87 7.78
C LEU A 123 0.36 -11.86 6.36
N LEU A 124 1.21 -11.88 5.34
CA LEU A 124 0.78 -11.91 3.95
C LEU A 124 0.05 -13.22 3.62
N ARG A 125 0.63 -14.38 3.95
CA ARG A 125 -0.04 -15.68 3.76
C ARG A 125 -1.30 -15.82 4.61
N HIS A 126 -1.30 -15.25 5.82
CA HIS A 126 -2.50 -15.23 6.66
C HIS A 126 -3.64 -14.47 5.96
N ALA A 127 -3.35 -13.31 5.36
CA ALA A 127 -4.33 -12.58 4.57
C ALA A 127 -4.82 -13.40 3.37
N PHE A 128 -3.93 -14.12 2.67
CA PHE A 128 -4.32 -14.97 1.55
C PHE A 128 -5.32 -16.04 1.96
N GLY A 129 -5.01 -16.79 3.02
CA GLY A 129 -5.92 -17.83 3.50
C GLY A 129 -7.23 -17.29 4.05
N HIS A 130 -7.19 -16.13 4.71
CA HIS A 130 -8.42 -15.46 5.16
C HIS A 130 -9.34 -15.11 3.97
N TYR A 131 -8.81 -14.50 2.92
CA TYR A 131 -9.64 -14.09 1.77
C TYR A 131 -10.02 -15.24 0.85
N ALA A 132 -9.19 -16.27 0.75
CA ALA A 132 -9.54 -17.51 0.05
C ALA A 132 -10.74 -18.17 0.74
N ALA A 133 -10.72 -18.29 2.08
CA ALA A 133 -11.84 -18.82 2.86
C ALA A 133 -13.12 -18.00 2.72
N LEU A 134 -13.03 -16.69 2.47
CA LEU A 134 -14.17 -15.82 2.15
C LEU A 134 -14.63 -15.93 0.68
N GLY A 135 -14.05 -16.82 -0.13
CA GLY A 135 -14.42 -17.07 -1.52
C GLY A 135 -13.88 -16.03 -2.51
N ARG A 136 -12.96 -15.14 -2.09
CA ARG A 136 -12.32 -14.19 -3.01
C ARG A 136 -11.37 -14.93 -3.94
N GLN A 137 -11.39 -14.54 -5.22
CA GLN A 137 -10.59 -15.16 -6.27
C GLN A 137 -9.22 -14.50 -6.46
N ARG A 138 -9.07 -13.26 -6.02
CA ARG A 138 -7.84 -12.46 -6.17
C ARG A 138 -7.61 -11.58 -4.95
N ILE A 139 -6.34 -11.26 -4.71
CA ILE A 139 -5.91 -10.26 -3.74
C ILE A 139 -4.81 -9.39 -4.34
N GLY A 140 -4.88 -8.08 -4.10
CA GLY A 140 -3.91 -7.11 -4.58
C GLY A 140 -3.35 -6.21 -3.50
N LEU A 141 -2.28 -5.50 -3.84
CA LEU A 141 -1.65 -4.47 -3.01
C LEU A 141 -0.93 -3.43 -3.87
N GLY A 142 -0.61 -2.28 -3.28
CA GLY A 142 0.27 -1.28 -3.89
C GLY A 142 1.60 -1.22 -3.15
N VAL A 143 2.70 -1.23 -3.89
CA VAL A 143 4.05 -1.09 -3.35
C VAL A 143 4.80 0.04 -4.05
N ASP A 144 5.40 0.94 -3.27
CA ASP A 144 6.30 1.95 -3.80
C ASP A 144 7.62 1.29 -4.23
N THR A 145 7.95 1.38 -5.51
CA THR A 145 9.18 0.80 -6.09
C THR A 145 10.46 1.45 -5.56
N GLY A 146 10.37 2.69 -5.07
CA GLY A 146 11.48 3.38 -4.43
C GLY A 146 11.71 2.99 -2.97
N ASN A 147 10.88 2.12 -2.39
CA ASN A 147 11.08 1.71 -1.00
C ASN A 147 12.33 0.83 -0.85
N SER A 148 13.13 1.11 0.18
CA SER A 148 14.35 0.37 0.51
C SER A 148 14.10 -0.83 1.44
N SER A 149 12.84 -1.17 1.72
CA SER A 149 12.48 -2.22 2.68
C SER A 149 12.51 -3.63 2.08
N GLY A 150 12.75 -3.75 0.77
CA GLY A 150 12.72 -5.04 0.06
C GLY A 150 11.31 -5.62 -0.07
N ALA A 151 10.27 -4.78 0.06
CA ALA A 151 8.89 -5.23 0.04
C ALA A 151 8.48 -5.84 -1.31
N LEU A 152 8.97 -5.29 -2.44
CA LEU A 152 8.69 -5.83 -3.77
C LEU A 152 9.10 -7.31 -3.88
N ALA A 153 10.36 -7.62 -3.55
CA ALA A 153 10.88 -8.99 -3.59
C ALA A 153 10.15 -9.92 -2.60
N LEU A 154 9.64 -9.39 -1.48
CA LEU A 154 8.78 -10.16 -0.58
C LEU A 154 7.48 -10.58 -1.28
N TYR A 155 6.79 -9.66 -1.96
CA TYR A 155 5.52 -9.94 -2.61
C TYR A 155 5.68 -10.88 -3.80
N GLU A 156 6.74 -10.72 -4.60
CA GLU A 156 7.07 -11.61 -5.73
C GLU A 156 7.30 -13.06 -5.25
N ARG A 157 8.05 -13.25 -4.15
CA ARG A 157 8.26 -14.59 -3.56
C ARG A 157 6.97 -15.28 -3.11
N HIS A 158 5.90 -14.52 -2.88
CA HIS A 158 4.58 -15.02 -2.48
C HIS A 158 3.61 -15.11 -3.65
N GLY A 159 4.14 -15.09 -4.89
CA GLY A 159 3.40 -15.31 -6.12
C GLY A 159 2.62 -14.09 -6.61
N MET A 160 2.87 -12.90 -6.06
CA MET A 160 2.28 -11.67 -6.56
C MET A 160 3.03 -11.18 -7.79
N THR A 161 2.29 -10.81 -8.83
CA THR A 161 2.82 -10.31 -10.09
C THR A 161 2.34 -8.88 -10.33
N LEU A 162 3.09 -8.12 -11.13
CA LEU A 162 2.68 -6.78 -11.54
C LEU A 162 1.39 -6.85 -12.36
N ASP A 163 0.34 -6.17 -11.90
CA ASP A 163 -0.89 -5.94 -12.66
C ASP A 163 -0.74 -4.66 -13.49
N PHE A 164 -0.50 -3.53 -12.82
CA PHE A 164 -0.12 -2.29 -13.48
C PHE A 164 0.81 -1.45 -12.59
N ALA A 165 1.54 -0.53 -13.23
CA ALA A 165 2.30 0.48 -12.52
C ALA A 165 1.70 1.86 -12.73
N ALA A 166 1.84 2.70 -11.72
CA ALA A 166 1.38 4.08 -11.75
C ALA A 166 2.44 5.02 -11.17
N ASP A 167 2.62 6.15 -11.83
CA ASP A 167 3.46 7.24 -11.36
C ASP A 167 2.59 8.27 -10.64
N THR A 168 3.02 8.68 -9.45
CA THR A 168 2.51 9.89 -8.80
C THR A 168 3.32 11.07 -9.28
N TRP A 169 2.63 12.02 -9.90
CA TRP A 169 3.14 13.29 -10.38
C TRP A 169 2.77 14.39 -9.40
N GLU A 170 3.70 15.30 -9.17
CA GLU A 170 3.54 16.45 -8.29
C GLU A 170 3.72 17.75 -9.05
N LEU A 171 2.85 18.71 -8.73
CA LEU A 171 2.98 20.10 -9.10
C LEU A 171 3.03 20.95 -7.85
N VAL A 172 4.08 21.77 -7.73
CA VAL A 172 4.16 22.79 -6.68
C VAL A 172 3.92 24.17 -7.30
N ARG A 173 3.09 24.98 -6.66
CA ARG A 173 2.85 26.38 -6.99
C ARG A 173 2.99 27.23 -5.75
N CYS A 174 3.71 28.33 -5.87
CA CYS A 174 3.67 29.37 -4.85
C CYS A 174 2.30 30.05 -4.89
N VAL A 175 1.83 30.47 -3.72
CA VAL A 175 0.62 31.27 -3.54
C VAL A 175 0.99 32.74 -3.53
#